data_AF-A0A645FE75-F1
#
_entry.id   AF-A0A645FE75-F1
#
_cell.length_a   1.000
_cell.length_b   1.000
_cell.length_c   1.000
_cell.angle_alpha   90.00
_cell.angle_beta   90.00
_cell.angle_gamma   90.00
#
_symmetry.space_group_name_H-M   'P 1'
#
loop_
_entity.id
_entity.type
_entity.pdbx_description
1 polymer ?
#
loop_
_entity_poly.entity_id
_entity_poly.type
_entity_poly.pdbx_seq_one_letter_code
_entity_poly.pdbx_strand_id
1 'polypeptide(L)' 'MLKGFDGELFTRFVERIHVYSRTEIGFELKCGITLKERLVI' A
#
# COMPACT_ATOMS: atom_id res chain seq x y z
N MET A 1 -8.52 -12.54 13.71
CA MET A 1 -7.09 -12.32 13.43
C MET A 1 -6.87 -12.60 11.95
N LEU A 2 -6.28 -11.67 11.21
CA LEU A 2 -5.92 -11.90 9.81
C LEU A 2 -4.86 -13.02 9.77
N LYS A 3 -5.10 -14.07 8.98
CA LYS A 3 -4.17 -15.21 8.83
C LYS A 3 -3.17 -15.02 7.69
N GLY A 4 -3.29 -13.91 6.96
CA GLY A 4 -2.49 -13.59 5.78
C GLY A 4 -3.01 -12.32 5.12
N PHE A 5 -2.51 -12.06 3.92
CA PHE A 5 -2.97 -10.97 3.08
C PHE A 5 -4.43 -11.19 2.65
N ASP A 6 -5.21 -10.11 2.67
CA ASP A 6 -6.60 -10.08 2.23
C ASP A 6 -6.75 -8.99 1.16
N GLY A 7 -6.98 -9.43 -0.08
CA GLY A 7 -7.10 -8.53 -1.22
C GLY A 7 -8.37 -7.67 -1.22
N GLU A 8 -9.46 -8.15 -0.62
CA GLU A 8 -10.68 -7.36 -0.48
C GLU A 8 -10.47 -6.25 0.54
N LEU A 9 -9.86 -6.58 1.69
CA LEU A 9 -9.50 -5.59 2.69
C LEU A 9 -8.54 -4.54 2.13
N PHE A 10 -7.53 -4.98 1.38
CA PHE A 10 -6.58 -4.07 0.73
C PHE A 10 -7.29 -3.10 -0.22
N THR A 11 -8.12 -3.61 -1.14
CA THR A 11 -8.85 -2.79 -2.14
C THR A 11 -9.89 -1.85 -1.50
N ARG A 12 -10.37 -2.18 -0.30
CA ARG A 12 -11.26 -1.29 0.47
C ARG A 12 -10.55 -0.02 0.94
N PHE A 13 -9.26 -0.07 1.22
CA PHE A 13 -8.51 1.06 1.79
C PHE A 13 -7.56 1.74 0.83
N VAL A 14 -6.91 0.98 -0.06
CA VAL A 14 -5.96 1.49 -1.04
C VAL A 14 -6.70 1.91 -2.31
N GLU A 15 -6.49 3.16 -2.70
CA GLU A 15 -7.00 3.75 -3.95
C GLU A 15 -6.00 3.58 -5.08
N ARG A 16 -4.71 3.82 -4.80
CA ARG A 16 -3.64 3.80 -5.82
C ARG A 16 -2.32 3.35 -5.22
N ILE A 17 -1.51 2.70 -6.05
CA ILE A 17 -0.13 2.36 -5.74
C ILE A 17 0.80 3.25 -6.57
N HIS A 18 1.74 3.90 -5.91
CA HIS A 18 2.78 4.74 -6.52
C HIS A 18 4.10 3.98 -6.50
N VAL A 19 4.72 3.76 -7.65
CA VAL A 19 6.07 3.19 -7.74
C VAL A 19 7.04 4.33 -7.98
N TYR A 20 7.75 4.76 -6.93
CA TYR A 20 8.71 5.87 -7.01
C TYR A 20 10.07 5.40 -7.52
N SER A 21 10.52 4.23 -7.06
CA SER A 21 11.74 3.58 -7.51
C SER A 21 11.68 2.07 -7.24
N ARG A 22 12.74 1.34 -7.60
CA ARG A 22 12.83 -0.10 -7.30
C ARG A 22 12.82 -0.42 -5.80
N THR A 23 13.18 0.54 -4.95
CA THR A 23 13.27 0.37 -3.50
C THR A 23 12.26 1.24 -2.75
N GLU A 24 11.33 1.89 -3.44
CA GLU A 24 10.42 2.85 -2.83
C GLU A 24 9.03 2.79 -3.46
N ILE A 25 8.02 2.55 -2.62
CA ILE A 25 6.62 2.38 -3.00
C ILE A 25 5.72 3.25 -2.11
N GLY A 26 4.60 3.70 -2.66
CA GLY A 26 3.57 4.44 -1.94
C GLY A 26 2.21 3.78 -2.08
N PHE A 27 1.44 3.75 -0.99
CA PHE A 27 0.04 3.33 -0.97
C PHE A 27 -0.82 4.55 -0.66
N GLU A 28 -1.52 5.05 -1.67
CA GLU A 28 -2.52 6.10 -1.51
C GLU A 28 -3.81 5.47 -0.98
N LEU A 29 -4.22 5.92 0.20
CA LEU A 29 -5.45 5.49 0.83
C LEU A 29 -6.62 6.36 0.36
N LYS A 30 -7.83 5.80 0.37
CA LYS A 30 -9.06 6.51 -0.02
C LYS A 30 -9.36 7.76 0.82
N CYS A 31 -8.75 7.90 1.99
CA CYS A 31 -8.82 9.10 2.82
C CYS A 31 -7.83 10.21 2.40
N GLY A 32 -7.08 10.02 1.31
CA GLY A 32 -6.13 11.00 0.76
C GLY A 32 -4.74 10.96 1.39
N ILE A 33 -4.50 10.09 2.37
CA ILE A 33 -3.16 9.88 2.95
C ILE A 33 -2.37 8.92 2.06
N THR A 34 -1.10 9.23 1.80
CA THR A 34 -0.17 8.30 1.15
C THR A 34 0.83 7.76 2.16
N LEU A 35 0.83 6.44 2.35
CA LEU A 35 1.84 5.74 3.13
C LEU A 35 3.01 5.43 2.22
N LYS A 36 4.20 5.91 2.56
CA LYS A 36 5.40 5.75 1.76
C LYS A 36 6.38 4.82 2.47
N GLU A 37 6.75 3.73 1.80
CA GLU A 37 7.60 2.70 2.36
C GLU A 37 8.85 2.46 1.50
N ARG A 38 9.97 2.19 2.18
CA ARG A 38 11.21 1.75 1.55
C ARG A 38 11.28 0.23 1.62
N LEU A 39 11.39 -0.42 0.47
CA LEU A 39 11.62 -1.86 0.38
C LEU A 39 13.05 -2.14 0.86
N VAL A 40 13.19 -2.71 2.05
CA VAL A 40 14.45 -3.25 2.56
C VAL A 40 14.42 -4.75 2.30
N ILE A 41 15.39 -5.20 1.50
CA ILE A 41 15.58 -6.61 1.13
C ILE A 41 16.31 -7.33 2.26
#